data_AF-A0A178M800-F1
#
_entry.id   AF-A0A178M800-F1
#
_cell.length_a   1.000
_cell.length_b   1.000
_cell.length_c   1.000
_cell.angle_alpha   90.00
_cell.angle_beta   90.00
_cell.angle_gamma   90.00
#
_symmetry.space_group_name_H-M   'P 1'
#
loop_
_entity.id
_entity.type
_entity.pdbx_description
1 polymer ?
#
loop_
_entity_poly.entity_id
_entity_poly.type
_entity_poly.pdbx_seq_one_letter_code
_entity_poly.pdbx_strand_id
1 'polypeptide(L)'
;MSFRPNYSAPRYAPPRPMQAARPAPVAAEPPLSRLMIASLMVFLVLSLVVLLAGRVPFTPQPAPVTGNTYRSYVTEARTLLNSYGYTLEGKVHIPIDRAMDLIVERGLPVRR
;
A
#
# COMPACT_ATOMS: atom_id res chain seq x y z
N MET A 1 37.08 -80.23 -73.95
CA MET A 1 36.90 -78.85 -73.45
C MET A 1 35.47 -78.68 -72.98
N SER A 2 35.21 -78.79 -71.68
CA SER A 2 33.86 -78.71 -71.10
C SER A 2 33.65 -77.33 -70.48
N PHE A 3 32.73 -76.57 -71.07
CA PHE A 3 32.31 -75.23 -70.68
C PHE A 3 31.63 -75.30 -69.29
N ARG A 4 32.16 -74.59 -68.28
CA ARG A 4 31.49 -74.41 -66.98
C ARG A 4 30.83 -73.03 -66.95
N PRO A 5 29.50 -72.91 -66.94
CA PRO A 5 28.84 -71.63 -66.73
C PRO A 5 29.01 -71.22 -65.27
N ASN A 6 29.73 -70.13 -65.04
CA ASN A 6 29.95 -69.54 -63.73
C ASN A 6 28.73 -68.67 -63.41
N TYR A 7 27.77 -69.21 -62.67
CA TYR A 7 26.59 -68.45 -62.23
C TYR A 7 27.00 -67.49 -61.11
N SER A 8 27.24 -66.23 -61.44
CA SER A 8 27.33 -65.14 -60.47
C SER A 8 25.92 -64.70 -60.06
N ALA A 9 25.49 -65.09 -58.86
CA ALA A 9 24.22 -64.63 -58.30
C ALA A 9 24.27 -63.10 -58.04
N PRO A 10 23.22 -62.32 -58.38
CA PRO A 10 23.14 -60.92 -57.98
C PRO A 10 23.03 -60.86 -56.46
N ARG A 11 23.96 -60.17 -55.80
CA ARG A 11 23.80 -59.82 -54.38
C ARG A 11 22.58 -58.91 -54.26
N TYR A 12 21.49 -59.45 -53.73
CA TYR A 12 20.39 -58.65 -53.20
C TYR A 12 20.94 -57.82 -52.04
N ALA A 13 21.16 -56.53 -52.29
CA ALA A 13 21.33 -55.55 -51.22
C ALA A 13 19.96 -55.37 -50.54
N PRO A 14 19.84 -55.48 -49.21
CA PRO A 14 18.59 -55.17 -48.54
C PRO A 14 18.24 -53.70 -48.79
N PRO A 15 16.94 -53.36 -48.98
CA PRO A 15 16.55 -51.97 -49.04
C PRO A 15 16.97 -51.31 -47.73
N ARG A 16 17.80 -50.26 -47.81
CA ARG A 16 18.06 -49.37 -46.67
C ARG A 16 16.69 -48.98 -46.11
N PRO A 17 16.44 -49.13 -44.80
CA PRO A 17 15.26 -48.51 -44.23
C PRO A 17 15.34 -47.03 -44.56
N MET A 18 14.36 -46.54 -45.32
CA MET A 18 14.12 -45.10 -45.43
C MET A 18 14.07 -44.61 -43.99
N GLN A 19 15.07 -43.83 -43.59
CA GLN A 19 15.05 -43.13 -42.32
C GLN A 19 13.79 -42.28 -42.35
N ALA A 20 12.78 -42.75 -41.61
CA ALA A 20 11.55 -42.02 -41.37
C ALA A 20 11.96 -40.60 -41.00
N ALA A 21 11.41 -39.63 -41.72
CA ALA A 21 11.65 -38.24 -41.49
C ALA A 21 11.58 -38.00 -39.98
N ARG A 22 12.69 -37.55 -39.40
CA ARG A 22 12.78 -37.18 -37.99
C ARG A 22 11.59 -36.25 -37.73
N PRO A 23 10.63 -36.59 -36.86
CA PRO A 23 9.58 -35.65 -36.56
C PRO A 23 10.26 -34.37 -36.07
N ALA A 24 9.94 -33.25 -36.71
CA ALA A 24 10.31 -31.93 -36.24
C ALA A 24 9.99 -31.87 -34.74
N PRO A 25 10.79 -31.17 -33.91
CA PRO A 25 10.47 -31.02 -32.50
C PRO A 25 9.06 -30.45 -32.42
N VAL A 26 8.11 -31.30 -32.02
CA VAL A 26 6.74 -30.89 -31.75
C VAL A 26 6.90 -29.80 -30.71
N ALA A 27 6.56 -28.56 -31.09
CA ALA A 27 6.51 -27.46 -30.16
C ALA A 27 5.57 -27.93 -29.06
N ALA A 28 6.15 -28.34 -27.93
CA ALA A 28 5.41 -28.86 -26.81
C ALA A 28 4.57 -27.69 -26.30
N GLU A 29 3.30 -27.66 -26.70
CA GLU A 29 2.34 -26.76 -26.13
C GLU A 29 2.50 -26.85 -24.61
N PRO A 30 2.69 -25.73 -23.92
CA PRO A 30 2.86 -25.77 -22.48
C PRO A 30 1.62 -26.46 -21.92
N PRO A 31 1.78 -27.59 -21.19
CA PRO A 31 0.63 -28.29 -20.65
C PRO A 31 -0.19 -27.29 -19.84
N LEU A 32 -1.52 -27.36 -19.95
CA LEU A 32 -2.46 -26.46 -19.26
C LEU A 32 -2.07 -26.21 -17.79
N SER A 33 -1.51 -27.23 -17.12
CA SER A 33 -0.95 -27.16 -15.78
C SER A 33 0.14 -26.09 -15.60
N ARG A 34 1.05 -25.90 -16.57
CA ARG A 34 2.07 -24.84 -16.53
C ARG A 34 1.45 -23.45 -16.61
N LEU A 35 0.41 -23.26 -17.42
CA LEU A 35 -0.31 -21.98 -17.50
C LEU A 35 -1.06 -21.69 -16.19
N MET A 36 -1.69 -22.71 -15.60
CA MET A 36 -2.35 -22.59 -14.29
C MET A 36 -1.36 -22.32 -13.14
N ILE A 37 -0.20 -22.97 -13.14
CA ILE A 37 0.85 -22.73 -12.14
C ILE A 37 1.43 -21.32 -12.31
N ALA A 38 1.68 -20.89 -13.55
CA ALA A 38 2.17 -19.55 -13.82
C ALA A 38 1.16 -18.47 -13.37
N SER A 39 -0.13 -18.65 -13.67
CA SER A 39 -1.16 -17.70 -13.25
C SER A 39 -1.33 -17.66 -11.73
N LEU A 40 -1.28 -18.82 -11.06
CA LEU A 40 -1.30 -18.91 -9.61
C LEU A 40 -0.10 -18.21 -8.97
N MET A 41 1.11 -18.41 -9.52
CA MET A 41 2.32 -17.75 -9.02
C MET A 41 2.25 -16.24 -9.17
N VAL A 42 1.78 -15.75 -10.31
CA VAL A 42 1.57 -14.31 -10.53
C VAL A 42 0.56 -13.76 -9.54
N PHE A 43 -0.56 -14.46 -9.33
CA PHE A 43 -1.59 -14.06 -8.36
C PHE A 43 -1.04 -13.99 -6.93
N LEU A 44 -0.27 -15.01 -6.49
CA LEU A 44 0.34 -15.04 -5.16
C LEU A 44 1.35 -13.90 -4.96
N VAL A 45 2.19 -13.63 -5.96
CA VAL A 45 3.16 -12.53 -5.90
C VAL A 45 2.45 -11.17 -5.82
N LEU A 46 1.42 -10.95 -6.66
CA LEU A 46 0.64 -9.71 -6.63
C LEU A 46 -0.08 -9.53 -5.29
N SER A 47 -0.68 -10.58 -4.77
CA SER A 47 -1.34 -10.57 -3.47
C SER A 47 -0.35 -10.25 -2.34
N LEU A 48 0.84 -10.86 -2.35
CA LEU A 48 1.88 -10.60 -1.37
C LEU A 48 2.37 -9.14 -1.44
N VAL A 49 2.57 -8.60 -2.63
CA VAL A 49 3.00 -7.21 -2.85
C VAL A 49 1.96 -6.23 -2.32
N VAL A 50 0.67 -6.44 -2.62
CA VAL A 50 -0.42 -5.59 -2.11
C VAL A 50 -0.51 -5.67 -0.59
N LEU A 51 -0.37 -6.87 -0.03
CA LEU A 51 -0.41 -7.08 1.42
C LEU A 51 0.78 -6.43 2.14
N LEU A 52 1.98 -6.46 1.53
CA LEU A 52 3.17 -5.78 2.07
C LEU A 52 3.10 -4.27 1.91
N ALA A 53 2.64 -3.77 0.76
CA ALA A 53 2.49 -2.33 0.50
C ALA A 53 1.47 -1.68 1.44
N GLY A 54 0.38 -2.39 1.75
CA GLY A 54 -0.61 -1.94 2.75
C GLY A 54 -0.15 -2.05 4.21
N ARG A 55 0.99 -2.72 4.47
CA ARG A 55 1.56 -2.91 5.81
C ARG A 55 2.66 -1.92 6.17
N VAL A 56 2.99 -0.98 5.28
CA VAL A 56 3.92 0.09 5.62
C VAL A 56 3.22 0.95 6.68
N PRO A 57 3.80 1.12 7.89
CA PRO A 57 3.23 2.00 8.88
C PRO A 57 3.36 3.43 8.34
N PHE A 58 2.31 3.91 7.70
CA PHE A 58 2.11 5.33 7.51
C PHE A 58 1.94 5.90 8.92
N THR A 59 3.04 6.32 9.55
CA THR A 59 2.94 7.24 10.68
C THR A 59 2.38 8.52 10.06
N PRO A 60 1.14 8.91 10.37
CA PRO A 60 0.66 10.21 9.93
C PRO A 60 1.64 11.23 10.48
N GLN A 61 2.47 11.82 9.60
CA GLN A 61 3.27 12.97 10.00
C GLN A 61 2.24 14.05 10.30
N PRO A 62 2.14 14.52 11.56
CA PRO A 62 1.24 15.61 11.86
C PRO A 62 1.66 16.76 10.95
N ALA A 63 0.78 17.10 10.00
CA ALA A 63 1.00 18.24 9.14
C ALA A 63 1.28 19.44 10.04
N PRO A 64 2.30 20.26 9.76
CA PRO A 64 2.55 21.45 10.55
C PRO A 64 1.26 22.27 10.55
N VAL A 65 0.69 22.48 11.74
CA VAL A 65 -0.53 23.26 11.91
C VAL A 65 -0.15 24.71 11.61
N THR A 66 -0.21 25.10 10.34
CA THR A 66 -0.02 26.48 9.90
C THR A 66 -1.32 27.23 10.16
N GLY A 67 -1.49 27.69 11.39
CA GLY A 67 -2.65 28.46 11.84
C GLY A 67 -2.62 28.77 13.33
N ASN A 68 -3.55 29.60 13.79
CA ASN A 68 -3.74 29.87 15.23
C ASN A 68 -4.03 28.55 15.96
N THR A 69 -3.06 28.09 16.73
CA THR A 69 -3.18 26.87 17.52
C THR A 69 -4.16 27.11 18.66
N TYR A 70 -4.85 26.08 19.17
CA TYR A 70 -5.67 26.18 20.38
C TYR A 70 -5.00 26.99 21.52
N ARG A 71 -3.68 26.85 21.65
CA ARG A 71 -2.85 27.61 22.61
C ARG A 71 -2.94 29.12 22.43
N SER A 72 -3.03 29.66 21.21
CA SER A 72 -3.12 31.11 21.00
C SER A 72 -4.43 31.67 21.53
N TYR A 73 -5.56 31.03 21.22
CA TYR A 73 -6.89 31.43 21.72
C TYR A 73 -7.00 31.34 23.25
N VAL A 74 -6.49 30.25 23.84
CA VAL A 74 -6.53 30.07 25.30
C VAL A 74 -5.65 31.07 26.02
N THR A 75 -4.48 31.41 25.46
CA THR A 75 -3.56 32.35 26.09
C THR A 75 -4.14 33.76 26.11
N GLU A 76 -4.71 34.22 24.99
CA GLU A 76 -5.37 35.52 24.92
C GLU A 76 -6.58 35.60 25.86
N ALA A 77 -7.46 34.60 25.81
CA ALA A 77 -8.63 34.55 26.68
C ALA A 77 -8.25 34.49 28.17
N ARG A 78 -7.22 33.71 28.53
CA ARG A 78 -6.71 33.63 29.90
C ARG A 78 -6.09 34.95 30.35
N THR A 79 -5.38 35.65 29.47
CA THR A 79 -4.79 36.96 29.78
C THR A 79 -5.88 38.00 30.05
N LEU A 80 -6.93 38.02 29.23
CA LEU A 80 -8.09 38.89 29.45
C LEU A 80 -8.83 38.54 30.75
N LEU A 81 -9.07 37.26 31.03
CA LEU A 81 -9.73 36.84 32.27
C LEU A 81 -8.93 37.21 33.52
N ASN A 82 -7.61 37.03 33.46
CA ASN A 82 -6.70 37.40 34.54
C ASN A 82 -6.64 38.92 34.76
N SER A 83 -7.01 39.74 33.77
CA SER A 83 -7.10 41.20 33.95
C SER A 83 -8.29 41.62 34.82
N TYR A 84 -9.34 40.79 34.89
CA TYR A 84 -10.52 41.06 35.69
C TYR A 84 -10.40 40.51 37.10
N GLY A 85 -9.65 39.43 37.30
CA GLY A 85 -9.55 38.79 38.59
C GLY A 85 -8.63 37.57 38.59
N TYR A 86 -8.66 36.82 39.68
CA TYR A 86 -7.86 35.61 39.85
C TYR A 86 -8.74 34.44 40.31
N THR A 87 -8.26 33.22 40.08
CA THR A 87 -8.93 32.01 40.54
C THR A 87 -8.29 31.55 41.85
N LEU A 88 -9.10 31.35 42.89
CA LEU A 88 -8.69 30.75 44.15
C LEU A 88 -9.68 29.65 44.47
N GLU A 89 -9.19 28.42 44.69
CA GLU A 89 -10.03 27.26 45.07
C GLU A 89 -11.20 26.98 44.10
N GLY A 90 -10.97 27.16 42.79
CA GLY A 90 -12.00 26.95 41.77
C GLY A 90 -13.08 28.04 41.71
N LYS A 91 -12.96 29.10 42.53
CA LYS A 91 -13.83 30.28 42.48
C LYS A 91 -13.10 31.46 41.86
N VAL A 92 -13.81 32.20 41.01
CA VAL A 92 -13.30 33.43 40.40
C VAL A 92 -13.50 34.57 41.38
N HIS A 93 -12.40 35.25 41.72
CA HIS A 93 -12.36 36.40 42.62
C HIS A 93 -12.02 37.65 41.81
N ILE A 94 -12.88 38.65 41.88
CA ILE A 94 -12.70 39.96 41.24
C ILE A 94 -12.52 40.98 42.37
N PRO A 95 -11.43 41.77 42.40
CA PRO A 95 -11.26 42.86 43.36
C PRO A 95 -12.46 43.82 43.34
N ILE A 96 -12.89 44.31 44.50
CA ILE A 96 -14.10 45.14 44.63
C ILE A 96 -14.03 46.38 43.75
N ASP A 97 -12.90 47.10 43.77
CA ASP A 97 -12.70 48.29 42.93
C ASP A 97 -12.91 47.97 41.44
N ARG A 98 -12.40 46.82 41.00
CA ARG A 98 -12.55 46.38 39.61
C ARG A 98 -13.97 45.93 39.29
N ALA A 99 -14.67 45.30 40.24
CA ALA A 99 -16.08 44.98 40.08
C ALA A 99 -16.93 46.25 39.95
N MET A 100 -16.60 47.31 40.70
CA MET A 100 -17.27 48.60 40.60
C MET A 100 -17.05 49.25 39.24
N ASP A 101 -15.82 49.26 38.73
CA ASP A 101 -15.52 49.74 37.36
C ASP A 101 -16.37 49.01 36.32
N LEU A 102 -16.43 47.67 36.41
CA LEU A 102 -17.20 46.84 35.47
C LEU A 102 -18.70 47.13 35.53
N ILE A 103 -19.24 47.44 36.71
CA ILE A 103 -20.64 47.85 36.89
C ILE A 103 -20.90 49.20 36.22
N VAL A 104 -19.97 50.15 36.31
CA VAL A 104 -20.08 51.46 35.67
C VAL A 104 -19.97 51.33 34.15
N GLU A 105 -19.00 50.56 33.65
CA GLU A 105 -18.72 50.39 32.22
C GLU A 105 -19.82 49.59 31.50
N ARG A 106 -20.34 48.52 32.12
CA ARG A 106 -21.23 47.54 31.45
C ARG A 106 -22.65 47.53 32.02
N GLY A 107 -22.91 48.28 33.08
CA GLY A 107 -24.17 48.25 33.81
C GLY A 107 -24.29 47.00 34.70
N LEU A 108 -25.36 46.97 35.49
CA LEU A 108 -25.68 45.81 36.31
C LEU A 108 -26.08 44.62 35.43
N PRO A 109 -25.60 43.40 35.71
CA PRO A 109 -26.00 42.22 34.96
C PRO A 109 -27.51 42.00 35.10
N VAL A 110 -28.23 42.12 33.98
CA VAL A 110 -29.67 41.84 33.90
C VAL A 110 -29.83 40.35 33.64
N ARG A 111 -30.55 39.64 34.52
CA ARG A 111 -30.97 38.26 34.24
C ARG A 111 -31.92 38.27 33.04
N ARG A 112 -31.47 37.75 31.91
CA ARG A 112 -32.32 37.40 30.76
C ARG A 112 -32.68 35.94 30.82
#